data_AF-A0A6N8FCL6-F1
#
_entry.id   AF-A0A6N8FCL6-F1
#
_cell.length_a   1.000
_cell.length_b   1.000
_cell.length_c   1.000
_cell.angle_alpha   90.00
_cell.angle_beta   90.00
_cell.angle_gamma   90.00
#
_symmetry.space_group_name_H-M   'P 1'
#
loop_
_entity.id
_entity.type
_entity.pdbx_description
1 polymer ?
#
loop_
_entity_poly.entity_id
_entity_poly.type
_entity_poly.pdbx_seq_one_letter_code
_entity_poly.pdbx_strand_id
1 'polypeptide(L)'
;MESTRNKLIHLLEENKDTYISGQFLSDKLNISRSAIWKHMKELQKDGYEIEGIPKKGYRIVGFPDRLSENALQWGLKTDWLGKTIIHKEVVTSTQHIAHQIAQENTEHGTVIIADEQTNGKGRMNRHWYSSRDKGIWLSIILRPSILPYLAPQLTLLSACVLADVISQQSELIPKIKWPNDILVDGKKIAGILTEMQAEQDQIQYVVIGIGINVNHNHNDLPSDIQAKASSILMETNRNWDIKHFIQQILVTFEKEYNEYIEHGFTHVKKKWESYSFKIGEPIRISTLKSQWTAIFSGIAEDGALLVRNNDGTTEKLYSAEIDWFHEV
;
A
#
# COMPACT_ATOMS: atom_id res chain seq x y z
N MET A 1 -3.93 -15.90 18.08
CA MET A 1 -5.29 -16.22 18.58
C MET A 1 -6.21 -15.10 18.11
N GLU A 2 -7.30 -15.43 17.40
CA GLU A 2 -8.23 -14.42 16.90
C GLU A 2 -8.94 -13.70 18.08
N SER A 3 -9.03 -12.37 18.02
CA SER A 3 -9.62 -11.55 19.09
C SER A 3 -11.11 -11.88 19.27
N THR A 4 -11.61 -11.79 20.50
CA THR A 4 -13.04 -12.02 20.81
C THR A 4 -13.95 -11.15 19.95
N ARG A 5 -13.50 -9.93 19.64
CA ARG A 5 -14.19 -8.98 18.77
C ARG A 5 -14.28 -9.47 17.33
N ASN A 6 -13.20 -9.99 16.74
CA ASN A 6 -13.20 -10.50 15.36
C ASN A 6 -14.13 -11.71 15.20
N LYS A 7 -14.09 -12.63 16.17
CA LYS A 7 -15.02 -13.77 16.21
C LYS A 7 -16.49 -13.31 16.29
N LEU A 8 -16.76 -12.23 17.00
CA LEU A 8 -18.11 -11.68 17.16
C LEU A 8 -18.61 -11.05 15.86
N ILE A 9 -17.76 -10.31 15.13
CA ILE A 9 -18.09 -9.79 13.79
C ILE A 9 -18.36 -10.95 12.82
N HIS A 10 -17.48 -11.96 12.79
CA HIS A 10 -17.62 -13.13 11.91
C HIS A 10 -18.96 -13.86 12.13
N LEU A 11 -19.31 -14.11 13.39
CA LEU A 11 -20.58 -14.75 13.73
C LEU A 11 -21.77 -13.93 13.24
N LEU A 12 -21.75 -12.60 13.40
CA LEU A 12 -22.81 -11.72 12.92
C LEU A 12 -22.91 -11.69 11.39
N GLU A 13 -21.79 -11.74 10.68
CA GLU A 13 -21.76 -11.73 9.21
C GLU A 13 -22.28 -13.03 8.60
N GLU A 14 -21.86 -14.19 9.12
CA GLU A 14 -22.37 -15.49 8.68
C GLU A 14 -23.91 -15.58 8.79
N ASN A 15 -24.50 -14.74 9.63
CA ASN A 15 -25.94 -14.68 9.86
C ASN A 15 -26.52 -13.30 9.50
N LYS A 16 -25.95 -12.56 8.54
CA LYS A 16 -26.36 -11.19 8.17
C LYS A 16 -27.87 -11.03 7.89
N ASP A 17 -28.54 -12.09 7.44
CA ASP A 17 -29.97 -12.07 7.11
C ASP A 17 -30.88 -12.38 8.33
N THR A 18 -30.30 -12.73 9.49
CA THR A 18 -31.05 -13.14 10.69
C THR A 18 -30.51 -12.50 11.98
N TYR A 19 -31.25 -12.59 13.08
CA TYR A 19 -30.78 -12.10 14.38
C TYR A 19 -30.14 -13.24 15.17
N ILE A 20 -28.97 -12.98 15.75
CA ILE A 20 -28.30 -13.91 16.65
C ILE A 20 -28.52 -13.49 18.09
N SER A 21 -29.05 -14.41 18.91
CA SER A 21 -29.27 -14.12 20.32
C SER A 21 -27.96 -13.82 21.06
N GLY A 22 -28.00 -12.85 21.99
CA GLY A 22 -26.84 -12.55 22.83
C GLY A 22 -26.42 -13.72 23.73
N GLN A 23 -27.30 -14.68 24.00
CA GLN A 23 -26.95 -15.92 24.72
C GLN A 23 -26.08 -16.82 23.85
N PHE A 24 -26.47 -17.04 22.59
CA PHE A 24 -25.69 -17.84 21.65
C PHE A 24 -24.27 -17.28 21.47
N LEU A 25 -24.15 -15.95 21.29
CA LEU A 25 -22.83 -15.31 21.18
C LEU A 25 -22.01 -15.46 22.47
N SER A 26 -22.65 -15.35 23.64
CA SER A 26 -22.03 -15.54 24.95
C SER A 26 -21.45 -16.95 25.09
N ASP A 27 -22.23 -17.97 24.72
CA ASP A 27 -21.85 -19.38 24.79
C ASP A 27 -20.73 -19.72 23.80
N LYS A 28 -20.85 -19.22 22.55
CA LYS A 28 -19.87 -19.48 21.48
C LYS A 28 -18.51 -18.85 21.74
N LEU A 29 -18.48 -17.68 22.39
CA LEU A 29 -17.26 -16.91 22.66
C LEU A 29 -16.74 -17.10 24.08
N ASN A 30 -17.46 -17.84 24.93
CA ASN A 30 -17.15 -18.07 26.34
C ASN A 30 -16.93 -16.76 27.13
N ILE A 31 -17.80 -15.78 26.92
CA ILE A 31 -17.81 -14.49 27.63
C ILE A 31 -19.23 -14.14 28.07
N SER A 32 -19.40 -13.24 29.05
CA SER A 32 -20.72 -12.88 29.56
C SER A 32 -21.57 -12.12 28.53
N ARG A 33 -22.91 -12.18 28.66
CA ARG A 33 -23.83 -11.37 27.84
C ARG A 33 -23.60 -9.86 28.00
N SER A 34 -23.13 -9.41 29.17
CA SER A 34 -22.77 -8.01 29.39
C SER A 34 -21.51 -7.62 28.62
N ALA A 35 -20.53 -8.53 28.49
CA ALA A 35 -19.36 -8.33 27.65
C ALA A 35 -19.74 -8.28 26.15
N ILE A 36 -20.66 -9.15 25.70
CA ILE A 36 -21.23 -9.08 24.34
C ILE A 36 -21.84 -7.70 24.08
N TRP A 37 -22.69 -7.20 24.98
CA TRP A 37 -23.30 -5.88 24.82
C TRP A 37 -22.26 -4.75 24.75
N LYS A 38 -21.22 -4.81 25.58
CA LYS A 38 -20.13 -3.82 25.56
C LYS A 38 -19.39 -3.84 24.22
N HIS A 39 -19.07 -5.02 23.70
CA HIS A 39 -18.44 -5.16 22.38
C HIS A 39 -19.35 -4.66 21.25
N MET A 40 -20.66 -4.92 21.29
CA MET A 40 -21.60 -4.35 20.30
C MET A 40 -21.57 -2.82 20.32
N LYS A 41 -21.48 -2.21 21.50
CA LYS A 41 -21.39 -0.75 21.64
C LYS A 41 -20.07 -0.18 21.12
N GLU A 42 -18.96 -0.90 21.32
CA GLU A 42 -17.66 -0.55 20.74
C GLU A 42 -17.69 -0.67 19.21
N LEU A 43 -18.27 -1.74 18.67
CA LEU A 43 -18.46 -1.89 17.23
C LEU A 43 -19.32 -0.77 16.63
N GLN A 44 -20.42 -0.38 17.30
CA GLN A 44 -21.23 0.77 16.87
C GLN A 44 -20.44 2.09 16.87
N LYS A 45 -19.53 2.30 17.84
CA LYS A 45 -18.64 3.48 17.84
C LYS A 45 -17.66 3.47 16.68
N ASP A 46 -17.22 2.28 16.29
CA ASP A 46 -16.29 2.08 15.19
C ASP A 46 -17.00 2.11 13.82
N GLY A 47 -18.29 2.47 13.79
CA GLY A 47 -19.08 2.71 12.57
C GLY A 47 -19.86 1.49 12.06
N TYR A 48 -19.89 0.38 12.80
CA TYR A 48 -20.71 -0.76 12.43
C TYR A 48 -22.18 -0.45 12.72
N GLU A 49 -23.05 -0.61 11.73
CA GLU A 49 -24.49 -0.52 11.93
C GLU A 49 -25.00 -1.86 12.45
N ILE A 50 -25.21 -1.93 13.75
CA ILE A 50 -25.70 -3.12 14.44
C ILE A 50 -27.10 -2.84 14.98
N GLU A 51 -28.07 -3.61 14.51
CA GLU A 51 -29.41 -3.63 15.09
C GLU A 51 -29.45 -4.60 16.28
N GLY A 52 -29.86 -4.08 17.43
CA GLY A 52 -30.14 -4.89 18.62
C GLY A 52 -31.63 -4.88 18.95
N ILE A 53 -32.31 -6.02 18.82
CA ILE A 53 -33.73 -6.16 19.18
C ILE A 53 -33.86 -6.98 20.47
N PRO A 54 -34.55 -6.46 21.51
CA PRO A 54 -34.81 -7.22 22.74
C PRO A 54 -35.44 -8.58 22.44
N LYS A 55 -34.94 -9.63 23.11
CA LYS A 55 -35.39 -11.04 22.95
C LYS A 55 -35.13 -11.69 21.57
N LYS A 56 -34.74 -10.93 20.54
CA LYS A 56 -34.30 -11.49 19.23
C LYS A 56 -32.78 -11.58 19.11
N GLY A 57 -32.05 -10.56 19.60
CA GLY A 57 -30.59 -10.53 19.55
C GLY A 57 -30.05 -9.42 18.67
N TYR A 58 -28.89 -9.67 18.04
CA TYR A 58 -28.14 -8.70 17.26
C TYR A 58 -28.04 -9.13 15.80
N ARG A 59 -28.01 -8.14 14.90
CA ARG A 59 -27.76 -8.32 13.47
C ARG A 59 -26.90 -7.16 12.97
N ILE A 60 -25.92 -7.46 12.15
CA ILE A 60 -25.16 -6.44 11.42
C ILE A 60 -25.93 -6.07 10.16
N VAL A 61 -26.19 -4.78 9.97
CA VAL A 61 -26.96 -4.26 8.82
C VAL A 61 -26.14 -3.31 7.93
N GLY A 62 -24.99 -2.86 8.43
CA GLY A 62 -24.07 -1.99 7.73
C GLY A 62 -22.68 -2.08 8.36
N PHE A 63 -21.67 -1.88 7.54
CA PHE A 63 -20.27 -1.85 7.97
C PHE A 63 -19.79 -0.40 7.99
N PRO A 64 -18.75 -0.08 8.79
CA PRO A 64 -18.14 1.24 8.70
C PRO A 64 -17.61 1.46 7.30
N ASP A 65 -18.04 2.54 6.65
CA ASP A 65 -17.37 3.07 5.45
C ASP A 65 -15.99 3.68 5.78
N ARG A 66 -15.70 3.88 7.07
CA ARG A 66 -14.46 4.50 7.55
C ARG A 66 -13.36 3.48 7.80
N LEU A 67 -12.15 3.85 7.41
CA LEU A 67 -10.94 3.12 7.78
C LEU A 67 -10.79 3.13 9.31
N SER A 68 -10.45 1.97 9.86
CA SER A 68 -10.04 1.82 11.25
C SER A 68 -9.12 0.62 11.38
N GLU A 69 -8.34 0.57 12.46
CA GLU A 69 -7.44 -0.55 12.77
C GLU A 69 -8.19 -1.87 12.74
N ASN A 70 -9.32 -1.94 13.45
CA ASN A 70 -10.15 -3.14 13.55
C ASN A 70 -10.78 -3.53 12.20
N ALA A 71 -11.26 -2.56 11.41
CA ALA A 71 -11.85 -2.85 10.12
C ALA A 71 -10.83 -3.42 9.13
N LEU A 72 -9.58 -2.95 9.18
CA LEU A 72 -8.50 -3.45 8.32
C LEU A 72 -7.99 -4.81 8.76
N GLN A 73 -7.83 -5.02 10.06
CA GLN A 73 -7.37 -6.32 10.61
C GLN A 73 -8.40 -7.43 10.41
N TRP A 74 -9.68 -7.08 10.38
CA TRP A 74 -10.74 -8.06 10.22
C TRP A 74 -10.73 -8.66 8.81
N GLY A 75 -10.65 -9.99 8.71
CA GLY A 75 -10.52 -10.68 7.43
C GLY A 75 -9.14 -10.60 6.78
N LEU A 76 -8.17 -9.90 7.41
CA LEU A 76 -6.81 -9.82 6.91
C LEU A 76 -6.07 -11.15 7.11
N LYS A 77 -5.73 -11.79 5.99
CA LYS A 77 -5.10 -13.12 5.93
C LYS A 77 -3.58 -13.01 5.76
N THR A 78 -2.94 -12.29 6.68
CA THR A 78 -1.49 -12.21 6.81
C THR A 78 -1.04 -13.00 8.04
N ASP A 79 0.24 -13.34 8.14
CA ASP A 79 0.88 -14.00 9.27
C ASP A 79 1.58 -13.01 10.20
N TRP A 80 2.26 -12.00 9.64
CA TRP A 80 3.03 -10.99 10.40
C TRP A 80 2.72 -9.55 9.99
N LEU A 81 2.39 -9.30 8.72
CA LEU A 81 2.16 -7.94 8.21
C LEU A 81 0.79 -7.42 8.65
N GLY A 82 0.73 -6.20 9.20
CA GLY A 82 -0.53 -5.59 9.65
C GLY A 82 -1.13 -6.27 10.89
N LYS A 83 -0.36 -7.05 11.65
CA LYS A 83 -0.77 -7.51 12.99
C LYS A 83 -0.85 -6.36 13.99
N THR A 84 -0.04 -5.33 13.76
CA THR A 84 -0.15 -4.02 14.41
C THR A 84 -0.48 -3.01 13.33
N ILE A 85 -1.67 -2.40 13.41
CA ILE A 85 -2.11 -1.30 12.55
C ILE A 85 -2.35 -0.09 13.43
N ILE A 86 -1.78 1.06 13.05
CA ILE A 86 -2.02 2.34 13.70
C ILE A 86 -2.79 3.21 12.71
N HIS A 87 -4.03 3.55 13.06
CA HIS A 87 -4.87 4.44 12.27
C HIS A 87 -4.89 5.85 12.84
N LYS A 88 -4.89 6.84 11.95
CA LYS A 88 -5.00 8.26 12.31
C LYS A 88 -5.95 8.97 11.35
N GLU A 89 -6.84 9.80 11.87
CA GLU A 89 -7.76 10.55 11.00
C GLU A 89 -7.03 11.62 10.17
N VAL A 90 -6.11 12.39 10.78
CA VAL A 90 -5.31 13.42 10.11
C VAL A 90 -3.90 13.40 10.67
N VAL A 91 -2.90 13.39 9.78
CA VAL A 91 -1.48 13.45 10.14
C VAL A 91 -0.73 14.40 9.23
N THR A 92 0.49 14.80 9.61
CA THR A 92 1.38 15.48 8.67
C THR A 92 1.84 14.51 7.59
N SER A 93 2.34 13.34 7.98
CA SER A 93 2.66 12.22 7.08
C SER A 93 2.70 10.90 7.86
N THR A 94 2.19 9.83 7.27
CA THR A 94 2.32 8.46 7.79
C THR A 94 3.78 8.03 7.88
N GLN A 95 4.61 8.47 6.92
CA GLN A 95 6.05 8.23 6.87
C GLN A 95 6.77 8.77 8.12
N HIS A 96 6.38 9.98 8.56
CA HIS A 96 6.96 10.59 9.77
C HIS A 96 6.66 9.77 11.02
N ILE A 97 5.39 9.37 11.19
CA ILE A 97 4.97 8.55 12.33
C ILE A 97 5.71 7.20 12.31
N ALA A 98 5.83 6.59 11.13
CA ALA A 98 6.52 5.32 10.97
C ALA A 98 7.99 5.43 11.40
N HIS A 99 8.71 6.47 11.00
CA HIS A 99 10.08 6.71 11.46
C HIS A 99 10.18 6.89 12.97
N GLN A 100 9.30 7.69 13.56
CA GLN A 100 9.30 7.95 15.00
C GLN A 100 9.16 6.66 15.80
N ILE A 101 8.13 5.86 15.50
CA ILE A 101 7.88 4.62 16.25
C ILE A 101 8.89 3.52 15.90
N ALA A 102 9.46 3.51 14.68
CA ALA A 102 10.49 2.55 14.31
C ALA A 102 11.79 2.76 15.11
N GLN A 103 12.13 4.00 15.46
CA GLN A 103 13.24 4.33 16.37
C GLN A 103 13.00 3.82 17.79
N GLU A 104 11.73 3.72 18.21
CA GLU A 104 11.31 3.14 19.49
C GLU A 104 11.22 1.59 19.46
N ASN A 105 11.89 0.95 18.50
CA ASN A 105 11.93 -0.51 18.32
C ASN A 105 10.55 -1.17 18.06
N THR A 106 9.65 -0.46 17.38
CA THR A 106 8.38 -1.04 16.92
C THR A 106 8.58 -2.29 16.06
N GLU A 107 7.63 -3.22 16.15
CA GLU A 107 7.66 -4.54 15.54
C GLU A 107 7.70 -4.49 14.00
N HIS A 108 8.39 -5.47 13.42
CA HIS A 108 8.37 -5.76 11.98
C HIS A 108 6.93 -6.00 11.50
N GLY A 109 6.57 -5.43 10.36
CA GLY A 109 5.23 -5.56 9.78
C GLY A 109 4.19 -4.59 10.35
N THR A 110 4.60 -3.63 11.17
CA THR A 110 3.67 -2.57 11.63
C THR A 110 3.27 -1.69 10.47
N VAL A 111 1.97 -1.42 10.35
CA VAL A 111 1.37 -0.58 9.31
C VAL A 111 0.80 0.68 9.93
N ILE A 112 1.16 1.84 9.38
CA ILE A 112 0.56 3.12 9.72
C ILE A 112 -0.34 3.51 8.56
N ILE A 113 -1.57 3.92 8.86
CA ILE A 113 -2.50 4.43 7.85
C ILE A 113 -3.15 5.72 8.35
N ALA A 114 -3.44 6.62 7.42
CA ALA A 114 -4.23 7.81 7.70
C ALA A 114 -5.35 8.02 6.68
N ASP A 115 -6.44 8.67 7.10
CA ASP A 115 -7.47 9.10 6.15
C ASP A 115 -6.95 10.27 5.30
N GLU A 116 -6.14 11.16 5.90
CA GLU A 116 -5.63 12.38 5.28
C GLU A 116 -4.19 12.69 5.73
N GLN A 117 -3.36 13.19 4.81
CA GLN A 117 -2.05 13.77 5.13
C GLN A 117 -1.98 15.25 4.73
N THR A 118 -1.70 16.13 5.69
CA THR A 118 -1.58 17.58 5.43
C THR A 118 -0.25 17.96 4.78
N ASN A 119 0.78 17.11 4.91
CA ASN A 119 2.08 17.30 4.29
C ASN A 119 2.66 15.97 3.79
N GLY A 120 1.86 15.24 3.00
CA GLY A 120 2.29 14.01 2.34
C GLY A 120 3.58 14.24 1.53
N LYS A 121 4.51 13.29 1.59
CA LYS A 121 5.83 13.40 0.97
C LYS A 121 6.02 12.40 -0.15
N GLY A 122 6.55 12.89 -1.27
CA GLY A 122 7.19 12.08 -2.30
C GLY A 122 8.71 12.26 -2.29
N ARG A 123 9.38 11.62 -3.24
CA ARG A 123 10.83 11.76 -3.44
C ARG A 123 11.24 13.21 -3.68
N MET A 124 12.48 13.55 -3.34
CA MET A 124 13.04 14.90 -3.50
C MET A 124 12.18 15.99 -2.84
N ASN A 125 11.53 15.64 -1.72
CA ASN A 125 10.66 16.54 -0.95
C ASN A 125 9.47 17.13 -1.75
N ARG A 126 9.06 16.47 -2.83
CA ARG A 126 7.84 16.84 -3.57
C ARG A 126 6.62 16.53 -2.70
N HIS A 127 5.60 17.38 -2.79
CA HIS A 127 4.36 17.16 -2.05
C HIS A 127 3.55 16.02 -2.69
N TRP A 128 2.93 15.18 -1.85
CA TRP A 128 1.99 14.15 -2.25
C TRP A 128 0.59 14.50 -1.72
N TYR A 129 -0.30 14.84 -2.64
CA TYR A 129 -1.66 15.26 -2.30
C TYR A 129 -2.46 14.07 -1.75
N SER A 130 -2.96 14.20 -0.52
CA SER A 130 -3.50 13.09 0.27
C SER A 130 -4.89 13.39 0.83
N SER A 131 -5.88 13.54 -0.05
CA SER A 131 -7.25 13.87 0.35
C SER A 131 -7.92 12.78 1.17
N ARG A 132 -8.68 13.21 2.18
CA ARG A 132 -9.55 12.38 3.01
C ARG A 132 -10.44 11.47 2.17
N ASP A 133 -10.44 10.17 2.47
CA ASP A 133 -11.31 9.15 1.89
C ASP A 133 -11.20 8.96 0.36
N LYS A 134 -10.18 9.56 -0.28
CA LYS A 134 -9.98 9.50 -1.74
C LYS A 134 -8.87 8.55 -2.18
N GLY A 135 -8.02 8.13 -1.26
CA GLY A 135 -6.86 7.31 -1.60
C GLY A 135 -6.36 6.49 -0.43
N ILE A 136 -5.24 5.82 -0.67
CA ILE A 136 -4.55 4.99 0.31
C ILE A 136 -3.26 5.70 0.69
N TRP A 137 -3.16 6.09 1.96
CA TRP A 137 -1.98 6.75 2.52
C TRP A 137 -1.46 5.86 3.65
N LEU A 138 -0.49 5.00 3.34
CA LEU A 138 0.03 4.04 4.31
C LEU A 138 1.54 3.99 4.33
N SER A 139 2.11 3.55 5.44
CA SER A 139 3.53 3.27 5.60
C SER A 139 3.73 1.92 6.27
N ILE A 140 4.64 1.11 5.76
CA ILE A 140 4.99 -0.21 6.31
C ILE A 140 6.38 -0.15 6.93
N ILE A 141 6.51 -0.59 8.18
CA ILE A 141 7.81 -0.74 8.86
C ILE A 141 8.31 -2.16 8.67
N LEU A 142 9.51 -2.32 8.10
CA LEU A 142 10.20 -3.59 7.94
C LEU A 142 11.54 -3.57 8.64
N ARG A 143 11.99 -4.75 9.07
CA ARG A 143 13.33 -4.98 9.63
C ARG A 143 14.00 -6.15 8.88
N PRO A 144 14.36 -5.96 7.61
CA PRO A 144 14.89 -7.03 6.77
C PRO A 144 16.36 -7.34 7.15
N SER A 145 16.73 -8.62 7.09
CA SER A 145 18.13 -9.07 7.20
C SER A 145 18.82 -9.05 5.84
N ILE A 146 18.79 -7.91 5.15
CA ILE A 146 19.47 -7.67 3.86
C ILE A 146 20.50 -6.56 4.00
N LEU A 147 21.48 -6.53 3.09
CA LEU A 147 22.49 -5.48 3.06
C LEU A 147 21.86 -4.13 2.64
N PRO A 148 22.31 -2.98 3.20
CA PRO A 148 21.73 -1.67 2.91
C PRO A 148 21.64 -1.33 1.41
N TYR A 149 22.64 -1.72 0.60
CA TYR A 149 22.63 -1.44 -0.84
C TYR A 149 21.56 -2.22 -1.61
N LEU A 150 20.96 -3.26 -1.02
CA LEU A 150 19.85 -4.03 -1.59
C LEU A 150 18.47 -3.46 -1.22
N ALA A 151 18.38 -2.50 -0.30
CA ALA A 151 17.11 -1.88 0.08
C ALA A 151 16.27 -1.31 -1.10
N PRO A 152 16.86 -0.79 -2.20
CA PRO A 152 16.09 -0.39 -3.38
C PRO A 152 15.23 -1.50 -4.00
N GLN A 153 15.60 -2.77 -3.82
CA GLN A 153 14.80 -3.92 -4.27
C GLN A 153 13.41 -3.95 -3.60
N LEU A 154 13.29 -3.47 -2.36
CA LEU A 154 12.01 -3.39 -1.66
C LEU A 154 11.06 -2.38 -2.31
N THR A 155 11.58 -1.30 -2.90
CA THR A 155 10.78 -0.36 -3.69
C THR A 155 10.21 -1.04 -4.94
N LEU A 156 11.04 -1.82 -5.63
CA LEU A 156 10.65 -2.54 -6.85
C LEU A 156 9.66 -3.67 -6.56
N LEU A 157 9.86 -4.38 -5.44
CA LEU A 157 8.92 -5.36 -4.91
C LEU A 157 7.57 -4.71 -4.61
N SER A 158 7.58 -3.59 -3.88
CA SER A 158 6.35 -2.83 -3.58
C SER A 158 5.63 -2.43 -4.87
N ALA A 159 6.37 -2.00 -5.89
CA ALA A 159 5.78 -1.61 -7.17
C ALA A 159 5.12 -2.79 -7.89
N CYS A 160 5.73 -3.99 -7.84
CA CYS A 160 5.12 -5.21 -8.37
C CYS A 160 3.84 -5.58 -7.62
N VAL A 161 3.87 -5.51 -6.29
CA VAL A 161 2.68 -5.77 -5.44
C VAL A 161 1.54 -4.84 -5.81
N LEU A 162 1.81 -3.53 -5.94
CA LEU A 162 0.78 -2.57 -6.32
C LEU A 162 0.25 -2.84 -7.73
N ALA A 163 1.13 -3.14 -8.70
CA ALA A 163 0.72 -3.47 -10.06
C ALA A 163 -0.15 -4.74 -10.10
N ASP A 164 0.23 -5.80 -9.38
CA ASP A 164 -0.56 -7.04 -9.29
C ASP A 164 -1.94 -6.77 -8.68
N VAL A 165 -2.02 -6.05 -7.56
CA VAL A 165 -3.29 -5.77 -6.90
C VAL A 165 -4.17 -4.85 -7.75
N ILE A 166 -3.62 -3.79 -8.34
CA ILE A 166 -4.38 -2.90 -9.22
C ILE A 166 -4.93 -3.69 -10.41
N SER A 167 -4.09 -4.48 -11.07
CA SER A 167 -4.49 -5.32 -12.21
C SER A 167 -5.61 -6.30 -11.83
N GLN A 168 -5.43 -7.07 -10.75
CA GLN A 168 -6.37 -8.11 -10.34
C GLN A 168 -7.70 -7.56 -9.83
N GLN A 169 -7.68 -6.45 -9.10
CA GLN A 169 -8.90 -5.88 -8.53
C GLN A 169 -9.66 -5.04 -9.55
N SER A 170 -8.96 -4.33 -10.44
CA SER A 170 -9.55 -3.32 -11.33
C SER A 170 -9.53 -3.59 -12.82
N GLU A 171 -8.91 -4.68 -13.27
CA GLU A 171 -8.74 -5.04 -14.68
C GLU A 171 -7.96 -4.00 -15.50
N LEU A 172 -7.39 -2.99 -14.83
CA LEU A 172 -6.49 -2.01 -15.44
C LEU A 172 -5.17 -2.67 -15.82
N ILE A 173 -4.43 -2.04 -16.75
CA ILE A 173 -3.11 -2.49 -17.19
C ILE A 173 -2.05 -1.54 -16.61
N PRO A 174 -1.65 -1.70 -15.33
CA PRO A 174 -0.67 -0.82 -14.72
C PRO A 174 0.71 -1.02 -15.36
N LYS A 175 1.46 0.08 -15.43
CA LYS A 175 2.87 0.09 -15.81
C LYS A 175 3.72 0.70 -14.69
N ILE A 176 4.88 0.12 -14.44
CA ILE A 176 5.83 0.62 -13.45
C ILE A 176 6.83 1.54 -14.16
N LYS A 177 6.80 2.83 -13.83
CA LYS A 177 7.81 3.80 -14.26
C LYS A 177 8.90 3.84 -13.19
N TRP A 178 10.11 3.43 -13.57
CA TRP A 178 11.21 3.29 -12.63
C TRP A 178 11.53 4.61 -11.91
N PRO A 179 11.87 4.56 -10.61
CA PRO A 179 11.91 3.35 -9.77
C PRO A 179 10.61 3.04 -9.01
N ASN A 180 9.66 3.98 -8.95
CA ASN A 180 8.71 4.00 -7.84
C ASN A 180 7.29 4.52 -8.17
N ASP A 181 6.97 4.74 -9.44
CA ASP A 181 5.67 5.26 -9.87
C ASP A 181 4.85 4.18 -10.58
N ILE A 182 3.57 4.07 -10.27
CA ILE A 182 2.62 3.24 -11.03
C ILE A 182 1.78 4.15 -11.92
N LEU A 183 1.73 3.79 -13.21
CA LEU A 183 0.99 4.50 -14.24
C LEU A 183 -0.14 3.63 -14.79
N VAL A 184 -1.25 4.26 -15.19
CA VAL A 184 -2.26 3.70 -16.09
C VAL A 184 -2.46 4.73 -17.20
N ASP A 185 -2.42 4.28 -18.46
CA ASP A 185 -2.51 5.12 -19.66
C ASP A 185 -1.57 6.35 -19.62
N GLY A 186 -0.34 6.12 -19.13
CA GLY A 186 0.70 7.14 -19.01
C GLY A 186 0.52 8.13 -17.84
N LYS A 187 -0.59 8.05 -17.08
CA LYS A 187 -0.88 8.92 -15.93
C LYS A 187 -0.58 8.22 -14.62
N LYS A 188 -0.03 8.95 -13.66
CA LYS A 188 0.35 8.41 -12.36
C LYS A 188 -0.86 8.18 -11.46
N ILE A 189 -0.99 6.96 -10.94
CA ILE A 189 -2.04 6.59 -9.97
C ILE A 189 -1.47 6.21 -8.60
N ALA A 190 -0.21 5.79 -8.51
CA ALA A 190 0.45 5.49 -7.25
C ALA A 190 1.92 5.89 -7.23
N GLY A 191 2.43 6.10 -6.02
CA GLY A 191 3.83 6.38 -5.75
C GLY A 191 4.31 5.66 -4.49
N ILE A 192 5.56 5.19 -4.53
CA ILE A 192 6.22 4.52 -3.42
C ILE A 192 7.39 5.39 -2.94
N LEU A 193 7.57 5.49 -1.63
CA LEU A 193 8.70 6.15 -0.99
C LEU A 193 9.33 5.17 0.01
N THR A 194 10.52 4.68 -0.31
CA THR A 194 11.29 3.83 0.61
C THR A 194 12.41 4.65 1.23
N GLU A 195 12.41 4.71 2.57
CA GLU A 195 13.46 5.32 3.37
C GLU A 195 13.99 4.27 4.36
N MET A 196 15.27 4.35 4.71
CA MET A 196 15.89 3.39 5.62
C MET A 196 16.73 4.09 6.67
N GLN A 197 16.79 3.48 7.86
CA GLN A 197 17.81 3.76 8.86
C GLN A 197 18.74 2.55 8.90
N ALA A 198 20.02 2.78 8.62
CA ALA A 198 21.03 1.74 8.57
C ALA A 198 22.35 2.21 9.17
N GLU A 199 23.11 1.26 9.69
CA GLU A 199 24.54 1.36 9.93
C GLU A 199 25.30 0.72 8.74
N GLN A 200 26.63 0.76 8.73
CA GLN A 200 27.46 0.40 7.55
C GLN A 200 27.05 -0.92 6.89
N ASP A 201 26.79 -1.97 7.68
CA ASP A 201 26.48 -3.31 7.17
C ASP A 201 25.11 -3.85 7.61
N GLN A 202 24.31 -3.06 8.34
CA GLN A 202 23.05 -3.53 8.92
C GLN A 202 21.94 -2.49 8.81
N ILE A 203 20.81 -2.93 8.26
CA ILE A 203 19.57 -2.16 8.28
C ILE A 203 18.93 -2.30 9.67
N GLN A 204 18.70 -1.17 10.35
CA GLN A 204 17.92 -1.14 11.59
C GLN A 204 16.42 -1.27 11.28
N TYR A 205 15.94 -0.48 10.32
CA TYR A 205 14.59 -0.58 9.77
C TYR A 205 14.48 0.10 8.39
N VAL A 206 13.45 -0.29 7.64
CA VAL A 206 13.00 0.34 6.40
C VAL A 206 11.55 0.80 6.58
N VAL A 207 11.24 2.00 6.10
CA VAL A 207 9.87 2.51 6.00
C VAL A 207 9.49 2.60 4.53
N ILE A 208 8.44 1.89 4.15
CA ILE A 208 7.87 1.93 2.80
C ILE A 208 6.55 2.69 2.84
N GLY A 209 6.56 3.94 2.43
CA GLY A 209 5.39 4.77 2.19
C GLY A 209 4.74 4.44 0.85
N ILE A 210 3.42 4.26 0.85
CA ILE A 210 2.60 3.96 -0.32
C ILE A 210 1.49 5.00 -0.38
N GLY A 211 1.42 5.71 -1.51
CA GLY A 211 0.34 6.62 -1.86
C GLY A 211 -0.39 6.13 -3.10
N ILE A 212 -1.71 5.95 -3.04
CA ILE A 212 -2.53 5.51 -4.19
C ILE A 212 -3.76 6.40 -4.33
N ASN A 213 -3.99 6.93 -5.52
CA ASN A 213 -5.21 7.65 -5.87
C ASN A 213 -6.30 6.62 -6.22
N VAL A 214 -7.29 6.45 -5.35
CA VAL A 214 -8.35 5.44 -5.54
C VAL A 214 -9.62 6.08 -6.10
N ASN A 215 -10.28 6.95 -5.32
CA ASN A 215 -11.59 7.54 -5.62
C ASN A 215 -11.52 9.05 -5.93
N HIS A 216 -10.35 9.56 -6.33
CA HIS A 216 -10.24 10.96 -6.78
C HIS A 216 -10.98 11.12 -8.11
N ASN A 217 -11.71 12.20 -8.29
CA ASN A 217 -12.14 12.66 -9.61
C ASN A 217 -11.34 13.90 -10.02
N HIS A 218 -11.52 14.37 -11.25
CA HIS A 218 -10.65 15.40 -11.84
C HIS A 218 -10.59 16.70 -11.03
N ASN A 219 -11.69 17.06 -10.36
CA ASN A 219 -11.79 18.27 -9.53
C ASN A 219 -11.18 18.09 -8.14
N ASP A 220 -10.92 16.86 -7.69
CA ASP A 220 -10.22 16.60 -6.42
C ASP A 220 -8.70 16.84 -6.56
N LEU A 221 -8.15 16.84 -7.78
CA LEU A 221 -6.72 17.00 -8.01
C LEU A 221 -6.34 18.47 -8.28
N PRO A 222 -5.20 18.95 -7.75
CA PRO A 222 -4.64 20.26 -8.13
C PRO A 222 -4.41 20.41 -9.64
N SER A 223 -4.66 21.60 -10.18
CA SER A 223 -4.64 21.87 -11.62
C SER A 223 -3.29 21.61 -12.29
N ASP A 224 -2.19 21.75 -11.56
CA ASP A 224 -0.82 21.53 -12.03
C ASP A 224 -0.49 20.05 -12.25
N ILE A 225 -1.24 19.13 -11.63
CA ILE A 225 -1.02 17.68 -11.77
C ILE A 225 -2.13 16.94 -12.53
N GLN A 226 -3.27 17.57 -12.80
CA GLN A 226 -4.42 16.94 -13.49
C GLN A 226 -4.05 16.27 -14.82
N ALA A 227 -3.11 16.83 -15.59
CA ALA A 227 -2.68 16.25 -16.87
C ALA A 227 -1.78 14.99 -16.71
N LYS A 228 -1.17 14.79 -15.54
CA LYS A 228 -0.13 13.78 -15.28
C LYS A 228 -0.55 12.74 -14.25
N ALA A 229 -1.65 12.96 -13.55
CA ALA A 229 -2.17 12.08 -12.50
C ALA A 229 -3.57 11.57 -12.87
N SER A 230 -3.91 10.40 -12.35
CA SER A 230 -5.24 9.82 -12.43
C SER A 230 -5.56 9.06 -11.14
N SER A 231 -6.67 8.33 -11.13
CA SER A 231 -7.10 7.46 -10.04
C SER A 231 -7.76 6.20 -10.58
N ILE A 232 -7.89 5.17 -9.74
CA ILE A 232 -8.60 3.94 -10.13
C ILE A 232 -10.04 4.27 -10.56
N LEU A 233 -10.73 5.19 -9.87
CA LEU A 233 -12.07 5.65 -10.24
C LEU A 233 -12.10 6.31 -11.60
N MET A 234 -11.15 7.20 -11.91
CA MET A 234 -11.12 7.90 -13.20
C MET A 234 -10.90 6.92 -14.37
N GLU A 235 -10.10 5.88 -14.16
CA GLU A 235 -9.81 4.89 -15.20
C GLU A 235 -10.89 3.81 -15.33
N THR A 236 -11.75 3.63 -14.32
CA THR A 236 -12.79 2.56 -14.30
C THR A 236 -14.22 3.07 -14.27
N ASN A 237 -14.42 4.39 -14.09
CA ASN A 237 -15.71 5.06 -13.94
C ASN A 237 -16.59 4.52 -12.80
N ARG A 238 -15.99 3.98 -11.72
CA ARG A 238 -16.71 3.52 -10.52
C ARG A 238 -15.93 3.77 -9.22
N ASN A 239 -16.64 3.84 -8.10
CA ASN A 239 -16.01 3.88 -6.77
C ASN A 239 -15.49 2.50 -6.35
N TRP A 240 -14.45 2.52 -5.52
CA TRP A 240 -13.78 1.34 -5.02
C TRP A 240 -13.71 1.31 -3.50
N ASP A 241 -13.81 0.10 -2.94
CA ASP A 241 -13.60 -0.15 -1.50
C ASP A 241 -12.10 -0.05 -1.17
N ILE A 242 -11.72 1.06 -0.52
CA ILE A 242 -10.35 1.35 -0.11
C ILE A 242 -9.83 0.31 0.89
N LYS A 243 -10.68 -0.14 1.83
CA LYS A 243 -10.32 -1.14 2.84
C LYS A 243 -9.98 -2.46 2.18
N HIS A 244 -10.80 -2.93 1.24
CA HIS A 244 -10.52 -4.15 0.48
C HIS A 244 -9.20 -4.04 -0.29
N PHE A 245 -8.93 -2.92 -0.96
CA PHE A 245 -7.64 -2.70 -1.62
C PHE A 245 -6.46 -2.80 -0.67
N ILE A 246 -6.52 -2.15 0.50
CA ILE A 246 -5.44 -2.22 1.49
C ILE A 246 -5.21 -3.67 1.94
N GLN A 247 -6.27 -4.42 2.22
CA GLN A 247 -6.15 -5.82 2.62
C GLN A 247 -5.48 -6.66 1.53
N GLN A 248 -5.86 -6.49 0.26
CA GLN A 248 -5.21 -7.18 -0.85
C GLN A 248 -3.74 -6.78 -1.03
N ILE A 249 -3.41 -5.49 -0.81
CA ILE A 249 -2.01 -5.02 -0.80
C ILE A 249 -1.23 -5.73 0.30
N LEU A 250 -1.73 -5.75 1.54
CA LEU A 250 -0.99 -6.35 2.66
C LEU A 250 -0.81 -7.88 2.47
N VAL A 251 -1.86 -8.59 2.03
CA VAL A 251 -1.77 -10.04 1.76
C VAL A 251 -0.76 -10.33 0.64
N THR A 252 -0.84 -9.59 -0.47
CA THR A 252 0.08 -9.78 -1.60
C THR A 252 1.49 -9.37 -1.23
N PHE A 253 1.66 -8.28 -0.48
CA PHE A 253 2.95 -7.79 -0.02
C PHE A 253 3.66 -8.82 0.85
N GLU A 254 2.99 -9.37 1.85
CA GLU A 254 3.57 -10.36 2.74
C GLU A 254 4.07 -11.60 1.97
N LYS A 255 3.24 -12.11 1.06
CA LYS A 255 3.60 -13.24 0.20
C LYS A 255 4.85 -12.93 -0.63
N GLU A 256 4.85 -11.82 -1.35
CA GLU A 256 5.97 -11.44 -2.23
C GLU A 256 7.24 -11.10 -1.43
N TYR A 257 7.10 -10.53 -0.24
CA TYR A 257 8.20 -10.27 0.67
C TYR A 257 8.83 -11.57 1.19
N ASN A 258 8.03 -12.55 1.60
CA ASN A 258 8.54 -13.85 2.03
C ASN A 258 9.30 -14.55 0.90
N GLU A 259 8.73 -14.58 -0.31
CA GLU A 259 9.38 -15.11 -1.50
C GLU A 259 10.71 -14.40 -1.81
N TYR A 260 10.75 -13.07 -1.65
CA TYR A 260 11.96 -12.29 -1.84
C TYR A 260 13.05 -12.61 -0.80
N ILE A 261 12.68 -12.78 0.47
CA ILE A 261 13.63 -13.13 1.53
C ILE A 261 14.17 -14.56 1.35
N GLU A 262 13.32 -15.50 0.91
CA GLU A 262 13.70 -16.90 0.74
C GLU A 262 14.46 -17.16 -0.56
N HIS A 263 13.99 -16.61 -1.68
CA HIS A 263 14.47 -16.94 -3.03
C HIS A 263 15.25 -15.79 -3.70
N GLY A 264 15.32 -14.62 -3.08
CA GLY A 264 16.04 -13.46 -3.57
C GLY A 264 15.30 -12.66 -4.66
N PHE A 265 16.01 -11.73 -5.29
CA PHE A 265 15.42 -10.70 -6.15
C PHE A 265 15.01 -11.16 -7.55
N THR A 266 15.49 -12.32 -8.02
CA THR A 266 15.31 -12.74 -9.42
C THR A 266 13.84 -12.86 -9.84
N HIS A 267 12.95 -13.32 -8.95
CA HIS A 267 11.52 -13.38 -9.24
C HIS A 267 10.92 -11.98 -9.38
N VAL A 268 11.20 -11.10 -8.41
CA VAL A 268 10.75 -9.71 -8.40
C VAL A 268 11.23 -8.97 -9.65
N LYS A 269 12.50 -9.16 -10.05
CA LYS A 269 13.05 -8.57 -11.27
C LYS A 269 12.25 -8.94 -12.51
N LYS A 270 12.01 -10.23 -12.75
CA LYS A 270 11.24 -10.71 -13.93
C LYS A 270 9.83 -10.13 -13.94
N LYS A 271 9.17 -10.12 -12.78
CA LYS A 271 7.82 -9.54 -12.63
C LYS A 271 7.83 -8.04 -12.91
N TRP A 272 8.80 -7.32 -12.35
CA TRP A 272 8.97 -5.88 -12.55
C TRP A 272 9.17 -5.54 -14.04
N GLU A 273 10.02 -6.29 -14.74
CA GLU A 273 10.28 -6.09 -16.18
C GLU A 273 9.02 -6.32 -17.03
N SER A 274 8.14 -7.24 -16.64
CA SER A 274 6.86 -7.47 -17.32
C SER A 274 5.87 -6.30 -17.22
N TYR A 275 5.93 -5.54 -16.12
CA TYR A 275 5.13 -4.33 -15.92
C TYR A 275 5.85 -3.06 -16.37
N SER A 276 7.10 -3.15 -16.80
CA SER A 276 7.95 -1.99 -16.99
C SER A 276 7.40 -1.01 -18.04
N PHE A 277 7.38 0.27 -17.70
CA PHE A 277 7.04 1.34 -18.63
C PHE A 277 8.23 1.60 -19.56
N LYS A 278 8.00 1.49 -20.87
CA LYS A 278 8.99 1.79 -21.93
C LYS A 278 10.25 0.92 -21.97
N ILE A 279 10.21 -0.29 -21.43
CA ILE A 279 11.32 -1.24 -21.60
C ILE A 279 11.53 -1.54 -23.10
N GLY A 280 12.77 -1.44 -23.57
CA GLY A 280 13.14 -1.57 -24.97
C GLY A 280 13.04 -0.27 -25.80
N GLU A 281 12.54 0.83 -25.23
CA GLU A 281 12.40 2.11 -25.92
C GLU A 281 13.56 3.08 -25.60
N PRO A 282 13.83 4.08 -26.46
CA PRO A 282 14.75 5.16 -26.13
C PRO A 282 14.19 6.05 -25.01
N ILE A 283 15.03 6.37 -24.04
CA ILE A 283 14.75 7.33 -22.97
C ILE A 283 15.84 8.41 -22.96
N ARG A 284 15.46 9.63 -22.59
CA ARG A 284 16.41 10.74 -22.42
C ARG A 284 16.80 10.85 -20.96
N ILE A 285 18.09 10.74 -20.70
CA ILE A 285 18.69 10.71 -19.37
C ILE A 285 19.44 12.02 -19.17
N SER A 286 19.21 12.64 -18.02
CA SER A 286 19.87 13.87 -17.56
C SER A 286 20.55 13.61 -16.22
N THR A 287 21.84 13.92 -16.16
CA THR A 287 22.61 14.03 -14.91
C THR A 287 23.09 15.47 -14.73
N LEU A 288 23.71 15.78 -13.59
CA LEU A 288 24.31 17.10 -13.36
C LEU A 288 25.41 17.45 -14.38
N LYS A 289 25.98 16.46 -15.08
CA LYS A 289 27.15 16.65 -15.96
C LYS A 289 26.83 16.49 -17.44
N SER A 290 25.82 15.71 -17.79
CA SER A 290 25.57 15.30 -19.18
C SER A 290 24.10 14.96 -19.40
N GLN A 291 23.71 15.01 -20.66
CA GLN A 291 22.40 14.58 -21.13
C GLN A 291 22.56 13.77 -22.41
N TRP A 292 21.92 12.62 -22.50
CA TRP A 292 21.99 11.75 -23.67
C TRP A 292 20.74 10.88 -23.80
N THR A 293 20.59 10.20 -24.93
CA THR A 293 19.54 9.22 -25.18
C THR A 293 20.15 7.82 -25.17
N ALA A 294 19.48 6.87 -24.53
CA ALA A 294 19.88 5.46 -24.48
C ALA A 294 18.65 4.55 -24.47
N ILE A 295 18.81 3.29 -24.84
CA ILE A 295 17.71 2.30 -24.83
C ILE A 295 17.55 1.75 -23.42
N PHE A 296 16.36 1.92 -22.84
CA PHE A 296 16.06 1.33 -21.53
C PHE A 296 16.00 -0.20 -21.64
N SER A 297 16.91 -0.89 -20.96
CA SER A 297 17.16 -2.34 -21.14
C SER A 297 16.72 -3.20 -19.95
N GLY A 298 15.98 -2.63 -18.99
CA GLY A 298 15.50 -3.34 -17.79
C GLY A 298 16.27 -2.94 -16.53
N ILE A 299 16.35 -3.84 -15.55
CA ILE A 299 16.98 -3.55 -14.25
C ILE A 299 18.06 -4.55 -13.88
N ALA A 300 19.09 -4.10 -13.19
CA ALA A 300 20.16 -4.93 -12.68
C ALA A 300 19.71 -5.74 -11.45
N GLU A 301 20.54 -6.71 -11.04
CA GLU A 301 20.27 -7.54 -9.85
C GLU A 301 20.20 -6.71 -8.55
N ASP A 302 20.82 -5.53 -8.50
CA ASP A 302 20.72 -4.58 -7.38
C ASP A 302 19.56 -3.58 -7.53
N GLY A 303 18.77 -3.68 -8.62
CA GLY A 303 17.64 -2.80 -8.91
C GLY A 303 17.99 -1.51 -9.66
N ALA A 304 19.27 -1.30 -10.01
CA ALA A 304 19.68 -0.15 -10.83
C ALA A 304 19.06 -0.22 -12.23
N LEU A 305 18.72 0.92 -12.81
CA LEU A 305 18.24 1.00 -14.19
C LEU A 305 19.37 0.63 -15.15
N LEU A 306 19.12 -0.28 -16.08
CA LEU A 306 20.05 -0.64 -17.14
C LEU A 306 19.71 0.11 -18.42
N VAL A 307 20.68 0.78 -19.00
CA VAL A 307 20.54 1.48 -20.28
C VAL A 307 21.63 1.02 -21.24
N ARG A 308 21.29 0.90 -22.52
CA ARG A 308 22.23 0.59 -23.59
C ARG A 308 22.48 1.83 -24.43
N ASN A 309 23.72 2.29 -24.41
CA ASN A 309 24.17 3.47 -25.14
C ASN A 309 24.35 3.16 -26.64
N ASN A 310 24.51 4.21 -27.46
CA ASN A 310 24.65 4.07 -28.93
C ASN A 310 25.90 3.30 -29.36
N ASP A 311 26.93 3.26 -28.52
CA ASP A 311 28.16 2.50 -28.74
C ASP A 311 28.02 1.00 -28.35
N GLY A 312 26.83 0.59 -27.91
CA GLY A 312 26.52 -0.77 -27.47
C GLY A 312 26.88 -1.07 -26.02
N THR A 313 27.50 -0.13 -25.29
CA THR A 313 27.82 -0.32 -23.87
C THR A 313 26.56 -0.33 -23.01
N THR A 314 26.57 -1.12 -21.94
CA THR A 314 25.49 -1.15 -20.95
C THR A 314 25.95 -0.42 -19.70
N GLU A 315 25.13 0.52 -19.23
CA GLU A 315 25.39 1.35 -18.06
C GLU A 315 24.32 1.12 -16.99
N LYS A 316 24.74 1.16 -15.72
CA LYS A 316 23.85 1.12 -14.54
C LYS A 316 23.62 2.52 -14.01
N LEU A 317 22.35 2.90 -13.85
CA LEU A 317 21.96 4.17 -13.23
C LEU A 317 21.26 3.90 -11.89
N TYR A 318 21.85 4.40 -10.81
CA TYR A 318 21.27 4.35 -9.46
C TYR A 318 20.35 5.56 -9.19
N SER A 319 20.57 6.66 -9.90
CA SER A 319 19.75 7.87 -9.85
C SER A 319 20.01 8.72 -11.10
N ALA A 320 18.94 9.22 -11.73
CA ALA A 320 18.99 10.18 -12.82
C ALA A 320 17.64 10.88 -12.97
N GLU A 321 17.63 12.06 -13.57
CA GLU A 321 16.40 12.63 -14.13
C GLU A 321 16.17 12.00 -15.50
N ILE A 322 15.00 11.39 -15.69
CA ILE A 322 14.67 10.69 -16.93
C ILE A 322 13.41 11.33 -17.51
N ASP A 323 13.51 11.78 -18.75
CA ASP A 323 12.34 12.17 -19.53
C ASP A 323 11.78 10.93 -20.22
N TRP A 324 10.74 10.38 -19.60
CA TRP A 324 10.03 9.18 -20.04
C TRP A 324 9.02 9.45 -21.16
N PHE A 325 8.64 10.71 -21.40
CA PHE A 325 7.59 11.05 -22.38
C PHE A 325 8.15 11.75 -23.61
N HIS A 326 9.48 11.79 -23.73
CA HIS A 326 10.14 12.24 -24.94
C HIS A 326 9.72 11.36 -26.13
N GLU A 327 9.16 11.98 -27.16
CA GLU A 327 8.97 11.38 -28.48
C GLU A 327 10.26 11.65 -29.28
N VAL A 328 10.83 10.58 -29.87
CA VAL A 328 12.05 10.63 -30.69
C VAL A 328 11.71 10.88 -32.14
#